data_AF-A0A3D0SQV0-F1
#
_entry.id   AF-A0A3D0SQV0-F1
#
_cell.length_a   1.000
_cell.length_b   1.000
_cell.length_c   1.000
_cell.angle_alpha   90.00
_cell.angle_beta   90.00
_cell.angle_gamma   90.00
#
_symmetry.space_group_name_H-M   'P 1'
#
loop_
_entity.id
_entity.type
_entity.pdbx_description
1 polymer ?
#
loop_
_entity_poly.entity_id
_entity_poly.type
_entity_poly.pdbx_seq_one_letter_code
_entity_poly.pdbx_strand_id
1 'polypeptide(L)'
;FDFEWSNRNLFFDQYKRTRSYFDNSDLAAHGLPSPEELTLLEPLRTKLPSEVFTAEYQPPAAADDAQLRANLRKALELLQGAGWTFRDRTLVNAKTGEPFRFELLIDQ
;
A
#
# COMPACT_ATOMS: atom_id res chain seq x y z
N PHE A 1 -5.26 -3.64 2.26
CA PHE A 1 -6.63 -3.90 1.77
C PHE A 1 -6.55 -5.08 0.82
N ASP A 2 -7.33 -6.13 1.08
CA ASP A 2 -7.38 -7.33 0.24
C ASP A 2 -8.34 -7.10 -0.92
N PHE A 3 -7.78 -6.72 -2.08
CA PHE A 3 -8.57 -6.44 -3.27
C PHE A 3 -9.19 -7.71 -3.83
N GLU A 4 -8.37 -8.75 -3.95
CA GLU A 4 -8.70 -9.97 -4.64
C GLU A 4 -9.88 -10.67 -3.95
N TRP A 5 -9.89 -10.69 -2.62
CA TRP A 5 -11.04 -11.16 -1.87
C TRP A 5 -12.28 -10.31 -2.12
N SER A 6 -12.16 -8.98 -2.08
CA SER A 6 -13.31 -8.07 -2.26
C SER A 6 -13.91 -8.19 -3.66
N ASN A 7 -13.06 -8.25 -4.69
CA ASN A 7 -13.48 -8.39 -6.07
C ASN A 7 -14.20 -9.72 -6.32
N ARG A 8 -13.65 -10.84 -5.82
CA ARG A 8 -14.27 -12.16 -5.94
C ARG A 8 -15.61 -12.26 -5.20
N ASN A 9 -15.65 -11.79 -3.95
CA ASN A 9 -16.78 -12.08 -3.05
C ASN A 9 -17.89 -11.02 -3.09
N LEU A 10 -17.57 -9.76 -3.42
CA LEU A 10 -18.54 -8.66 -3.41
C LEU A 10 -18.88 -8.17 -4.82
N PHE A 11 -17.94 -8.26 -5.76
CA PHE A 11 -18.07 -7.65 -7.08
C PHE A 11 -18.02 -8.64 -8.25
N PHE A 12 -18.07 -9.94 -7.97
CA PHE A 12 -18.11 -11.01 -8.98
C PHE A 12 -17.01 -10.89 -10.05
N ASP A 13 -15.81 -10.51 -9.62
CA ASP A 13 -14.63 -10.29 -10.46
C ASP A 13 -14.79 -9.26 -11.58
N GLN A 14 -15.75 -8.34 -11.45
CA GLN A 14 -16.03 -7.34 -12.49
C GLN A 14 -15.01 -6.20 -12.54
N TYR A 15 -14.23 -5.99 -11.48
CA TYR A 15 -13.25 -4.89 -11.42
C TYR A 15 -11.81 -5.35 -11.64
N LYS A 16 -10.97 -4.40 -12.04
CA LYS A 16 -9.50 -4.53 -12.02
C LYS A 16 -8.93 -3.58 -10.99
N ARG A 17 -7.83 -3.98 -10.35
CA ARG A 17 -7.19 -3.18 -9.32
C ARG A 17 -6.57 -1.92 -9.93
N THR A 18 -6.97 -0.76 -9.44
CA THR A 18 -6.28 0.51 -9.75
C THR A 18 -4.88 0.49 -9.15
N ARG A 19 -3.88 0.81 -9.99
CA ARG A 19 -2.46 0.88 -9.61
C ARG A 19 -1.79 2.21 -9.94
N SER A 20 -2.48 3.11 -10.63
CA SER A 20 -2.00 4.45 -10.98
C SER A 20 -3.06 5.50 -10.66
N TYR A 21 -2.62 6.73 -10.37
CA TYR A 21 -3.54 7.87 -10.26
C TYR A 21 -4.18 8.23 -11.60
N PHE A 22 -3.51 7.93 -12.71
CA PHE A 22 -3.99 8.15 -14.09
C PHE A 22 -4.23 6.82 -14.80
N ASP A 23 -4.71 5.81 -14.07
CA ASP A 23 -4.92 4.47 -14.61
C ASP A 23 -5.83 4.46 -15.84
N ASN A 24 -5.64 3.48 -16.72
CA ASN A 24 -6.36 3.37 -18.00
C ASN A 24 -6.19 4.62 -18.91
N SER A 25 -4.99 5.21 -18.92
CA SER A 25 -4.60 6.29 -19.83
C SER A 25 -3.11 6.22 -20.16
N ASP A 26 -2.68 6.95 -21.19
CA ASP A 26 -1.25 7.07 -21.55
C ASP A 26 -0.41 7.80 -20.47
N LEU A 27 -1.06 8.43 -19.49
CA LEU A 27 -0.40 9.08 -18.35
C LEU A 27 -0.15 8.13 -17.18
N ALA A 28 -0.54 6.86 -17.30
CA ALA A 28 -0.33 5.89 -16.24
C ALA A 28 1.17 5.57 -16.07
N ALA A 29 1.67 5.74 -14.85
CA ALA A 29 3.03 5.31 -14.52
C ALA A 29 3.17 3.78 -14.65
N HIS A 30 4.17 3.36 -15.42
CA HIS A 30 4.51 1.97 -15.68
C HIS A 30 6.02 1.77 -15.62
N GLY A 31 6.46 0.61 -15.12
CA GLY A 31 7.88 0.31 -15.02
C GLY A 31 8.66 1.30 -14.13
N LEU A 32 9.92 1.52 -14.49
CA LEU A 32 10.78 2.53 -13.87
C LEU A 32 10.74 3.83 -14.69
N PRO A 33 11.05 5.00 -14.07
CA PRO A 33 11.10 6.26 -14.79
C PRO A 33 12.02 6.21 -16.01
N SER A 34 11.50 6.70 -17.14
CA SER A 34 12.25 6.94 -18.37
C SER A 34 13.35 8.00 -18.18
N PRO A 35 14.32 8.12 -19.10
CA PRO A 35 15.36 9.16 -19.04
C PRO A 35 14.81 10.59 -18.94
N GLU A 36 13.71 10.87 -19.64
CA GLU A 36 13.02 12.15 -19.63
C GLU A 36 12.37 12.42 -18.26
N GLU A 37 11.72 11.41 -17.68
CA GLU A 37 11.14 11.51 -16.34
C GLU A 37 12.23 11.64 -15.26
N LEU A 38 13.34 10.92 -15.38
CA LEU A 38 14.48 11.04 -14.46
C LEU A 38 15.02 12.48 -14.45
N THR A 39 15.09 13.15 -15.60
CA THR A 39 15.50 14.56 -15.67
C THR A 39 14.64 15.46 -14.77
N LEU A 40 13.35 15.15 -14.62
CA LEU A 40 12.43 15.86 -13.74
C LEU A 40 12.52 15.39 -12.27
N LEU A 41 12.78 14.10 -12.04
CA LEU A 41 12.78 13.48 -10.71
C LEU A 41 14.10 13.63 -9.95
N GLU A 42 15.24 13.70 -10.63
CA GLU A 42 16.57 13.79 -10.01
C GLU A 42 16.72 14.99 -9.04
N PRO A 43 16.25 16.22 -9.37
CA PRO A 43 16.25 17.32 -8.42
C PRO A 43 15.44 17.06 -7.14
N LEU A 44 14.52 16.10 -7.18
CA LEU A 44 13.65 15.70 -6.08
C LEU A 44 14.09 14.40 -5.40
N ARG A 45 15.20 13.77 -5.83
CA ARG A 45 15.62 12.43 -5.38
C ARG A 45 15.69 12.29 -3.86
N THR A 46 16.12 13.33 -3.14
CA THR A 46 16.21 13.32 -1.67
C THR A 46 14.87 13.48 -0.95
N LYS A 47 13.83 13.91 -1.67
CA LYS A 47 12.45 14.09 -1.17
C LYS A 47 11.53 12.95 -1.55
N LEU A 48 11.97 12.06 -2.45
CA LEU A 48 11.19 10.93 -2.93
C LEU A 48 11.66 9.63 -2.29
N PRO A 49 10.76 8.64 -2.09
CA PRO A 49 11.17 7.29 -1.72
C PRO A 49 12.17 6.75 -2.74
N SER A 50 13.22 6.06 -2.28
CA SER A 50 14.21 5.44 -3.16
C SER A 50 13.60 4.42 -4.12
N GLU A 51 12.51 3.77 -3.69
CA GLU A 51 11.75 2.79 -4.46
C GLU A 51 11.22 3.34 -5.79
N VAL A 52 10.97 4.65 -5.88
CA VAL A 52 10.58 5.33 -7.14
C VAL A 52 11.59 5.07 -8.27
N PHE A 53 12.86 4.86 -7.93
CA PHE A 53 13.95 4.69 -8.89
C PHE A 53 14.42 3.23 -9.04
N THR A 54 13.92 2.30 -8.22
CA THR A 54 14.48 0.94 -8.13
C THR A 54 13.46 -0.16 -8.32
N ALA A 55 12.17 0.11 -8.08
CA ALA A 55 11.10 -0.88 -8.24
C ALA A 55 9.87 -0.24 -8.86
N GLU A 56 9.26 -0.94 -9.82
CA GLU A 56 7.94 -0.56 -10.30
C GLU A 56 6.92 -0.73 -9.16
N TYR A 57 6.10 0.29 -8.94
CA TYR A 57 5.05 0.22 -7.93
C TYR A 57 3.97 -0.78 -8.32
N GLN A 58 3.65 -1.69 -7.41
CA GLN A 58 2.48 -2.57 -7.49
C GLN A 58 1.73 -2.52 -6.16
N PRO A 59 0.39 -2.39 -6.16
CA PRO A 59 -0.38 -2.55 -4.94
C PRO A 59 -0.19 -3.98 -4.39
N PRO A 60 -0.12 -4.17 -3.06
CA PRO A 60 -0.06 -5.50 -2.48
C PRO A 60 -1.28 -6.32 -2.91
N ALA A 61 -1.03 -7.53 -3.39
CA ALA A 61 -2.04 -8.51 -3.78
C ALA A 61 -1.99 -9.73 -2.85
N ALA A 62 -3.11 -10.43 -2.71
CA ALA A 62 -3.17 -11.71 -2.01
C ALA A 62 -3.98 -12.73 -2.82
N ALA A 63 -3.28 -13.62 -3.54
CA ALA A 63 -3.91 -14.71 -4.28
C ALA A 63 -4.36 -15.86 -3.36
N ASP A 64 -3.68 -16.04 -2.22
CA ASP A 64 -3.95 -17.11 -1.26
C ASP A 64 -3.66 -16.67 0.19
N ASP A 65 -3.99 -17.56 1.14
CA ASP A 65 -3.78 -17.36 2.57
C ASP A 65 -2.31 -17.17 2.96
N ALA A 66 -1.37 -17.76 2.22
CA ALA A 66 0.05 -17.62 2.53
C ALA A 66 0.54 -16.21 2.20
N GLN A 67 0.15 -15.68 1.04
CA GLN A 67 0.42 -14.31 0.62
C GLN A 67 -0.30 -13.31 1.53
N LEU A 68 -1.55 -13.58 1.93
CA LEU A 68 -2.25 -12.74 2.90
C LEU A 68 -1.50 -12.67 4.24
N ARG A 69 -1.03 -13.80 4.78
CA ARG A 69 -0.22 -13.83 6.00
C ARG A 69 1.11 -13.07 5.83
N ALA A 70 1.74 -13.17 4.67
CA ALA A 70 2.96 -12.40 4.37
C ALA A 70 2.68 -10.89 4.36
N ASN A 71 1.57 -10.46 3.75
CA ASN A 71 1.14 -9.05 3.76
C ASN A 71 0.86 -8.54 5.18
N LEU A 72 0.18 -9.34 6.02
CA LEU A 72 -0.06 -8.98 7.43
C LEU A 72 1.24 -8.87 8.24
N ARG A 73 2.22 -9.75 7.99
CA ARG A 73 3.54 -9.66 8.62
C ARG A 73 4.25 -8.37 8.22
N LYS A 74 4.27 -8.05 6.92
CA LYS A 74 4.87 -6.81 6.41
C LYS A 74 4.20 -5.57 7.00
N ALA A 75 2.87 -5.56 7.11
CA ALA A 75 2.14 -4.47 7.75
C ALA A 75 2.53 -4.33 9.24
N LEU A 76 2.67 -5.43 9.97
CA LEU A 76 3.09 -5.41 11.36
C LEU A 76 4.53 -4.86 11.53
N GLU A 77 5.46 -5.27 10.67
CA GLU A 77 6.83 -4.74 10.67
C GLU A 77 6.85 -3.21 10.46
N LEU A 78 6.05 -2.71 9.51
CA LEU A 78 5.92 -1.28 9.26
C LEU A 78 5.32 -0.53 10.47
N LEU A 79 4.28 -1.09 11.08
CA LEU A 79 3.64 -0.52 12.27
C LEU A 79 4.61 -0.51 13.47
N GLN A 80 5.39 -1.57 13.65
CA GLN A 80 6.43 -1.63 14.68
C GLN A 80 7.52 -0.58 14.45
N GLY A 81 7.99 -0.42 13.21
CA GLY A 81 8.94 0.64 12.84
C GLY A 81 8.40 2.06 13.11
N ALA A 82 7.07 2.23 13.05
CA ALA A 82 6.39 3.48 13.39
C ALA A 82 6.06 3.64 14.90
N GLY A 83 6.48 2.70 15.75
CA GLY A 83 6.30 2.77 17.21
C GLY A 83 5.00 2.17 17.74
N TRP A 84 4.34 1.29 16.97
CA TRP A 84 3.14 0.57 17.40
C TRP A 84 3.49 -0.85 17.85
N THR A 85 2.86 -1.35 18.90
CA THR A 85 3.12 -2.68 19.45
C THR A 85 1.84 -3.36 19.92
N PHE A 86 1.85 -4.69 19.98
CA PHE A 86 0.74 -5.43 20.58
C PHE A 86 0.89 -5.48 22.10
N ARG A 87 -0.16 -5.06 22.82
CA ARG A 87 -0.34 -5.27 24.26
C ARG A 87 -1.74 -5.83 24.48
N ASP A 88 -1.84 -6.97 25.16
CA ASP A 88 -3.13 -7.62 25.45
C ASP A 88 -4.03 -7.80 24.21
N ARG A 89 -3.44 -8.31 23.12
CA ARG A 89 -4.09 -8.50 21.80
C ARG A 89 -4.59 -7.22 21.12
N THR A 90 -4.21 -6.05 21.61
CA THR A 90 -4.56 -4.75 21.02
C THR A 90 -3.30 -4.07 20.49
N LEU A 91 -3.38 -3.50 19.27
CA LEU A 91 -2.31 -2.66 18.75
C LEU A 91 -2.37 -1.29 19.45
N VAL A 92 -1.29 -0.91 20.13
CA VAL A 92 -1.20 0.34 20.90
C VAL A 92 0.05 1.13 20.53
N ASN A 93 0.00 2.45 20.68
CA ASN A 93 1.17 3.29 20.55
C ASN A 93 2.13 3.00 21.71
N ALA A 94 3.40 2.70 21.43
CA ALA A 94 4.35 2.29 22.47
C ALA A 94 4.66 3.42 23.48
N LYS A 95 4.50 4.69 23.10
CA LYS A 95 4.78 5.85 23.95
C LYS A 95 3.56 6.29 24.74
N THR A 96 2.39 6.39 24.11
CA THR A 96 1.18 6.93 24.75
C THR A 96 0.30 5.84 25.37
N GLY A 97 0.41 4.59 24.92
CA GLY A 97 -0.48 3.50 25.32
C GLY A 97 -1.85 3.54 24.66
N GLU A 98 -2.12 4.51 23.79
CA GLU A 98 -3.42 4.66 23.13
C GLU A 98 -3.63 3.56 22.08
N PRO A 99 -4.85 3.00 21.97
CA PRO A 99 -5.17 2.00 20.97
C PRO A 99 -5.18 2.58 19.56
N PHE A 100 -4.68 1.81 18.58
CA PHE A 100 -4.79 2.16 17.16
C PHE A 100 -6.26 2.04 16.73
N ARG A 101 -6.95 3.18 16.60
CA ARG A 101 -8.35 3.24 16.18
C ARG A 101 -8.58 4.44 15.29
N PHE A 102 -9.40 4.23 14.27
CA PHE A 102 -9.89 5.28 13.38
C PHE A 102 -11.28 4.89 12.86
N GLU A 103 -11.97 5.84 12.25
CA GLU A 103 -13.29 5.66 11.67
C GLU A 103 -13.20 5.82 10.15
N LEU A 104 -13.88 4.93 9.42
CA LEU A 104 -14.10 5.04 7.99
C LEU A 104 -15.54 5.49 7.77
N LEU A 105 -15.72 6.75 7.38
CA LEU A 105 -17.03 7.28 7.01
C LEU A 105 -17.42 6.76 5.63
N ILE A 106 -18.65 6.30 5.50
CA ILE A 106 -19.27 5.93 4.23
C ILE A 106 -20.48 6.82 4.02
N ASP A 107 -20.66 7.33 2.80
CA ASP A 107 -21.87 8.05 2.40
C ASP A 107 -22.93 7.04 1.96
N GLN A 108 -24.21 7.35 2.19
CA GLN A 108 -25.34 6.50 1.80
C GLN A 108 -25.95 6.92 0.47
#